data_AF-A0A1M6SB25-F1
#
_entry.id   AF-A0A1M6SB25-F1
#
_cell.length_a   1.000
_cell.length_b   1.000
_cell.length_c   1.000
_cell.angle_alpha   90.00
_cell.angle_beta   90.00
_cell.angle_gamma   90.00
#
_symmetry.space_group_name_H-M   'P 1'
#
loop_
_entity.id
_entity.type
_entity.pdbx_description
1 polymer ?
#
loop_
_entity_poly.entity_id
_entity_poly.type
_entity_poly.pdbx_seq_one_letter_code
_entity_poly.pdbx_strand_id
1 'polypeptide(L)'
;MKYVLIILLSLITSNLFAAEKCIFDALGNCKKNEQPNESVKKIVRENGTKKYYVSPYTYAETNQKKEYQKIAPRKSVGKKNWYEVDWNQGVKLCPQKDQRGRVKDGIWKVRGSFHVDSMNCAFIEGSPYTRSILALFAQDTNDLAQADSSWILVNQTIVELTGKNYKVWKSEVWDRHRRSASKFIEVSLNQDLIVDKTELRVKDVLWLKNGRSRIRFKATNIYYPDQDPLNILDYPAPSDMDMLEYSYWRSQEDGLVDVYNTVPVESVDTSKILYARSRSDFFVKVFDSTANGYRLPFEYEWSVLQNGGKSTVFFWGDDADEKELSKYMDIKRGVGQELWGVYPVKQFKPNPFGLYDVYGNAEEVYMYAGSHGIAWGYTCEGYDTMNMDIGPSCDFINKYRSRVRGTKDTWVPVGQSGYRLVRKLE
;
A
#
# COMPACT_ATOMS: atom_id res chain seq x y z
N MET A 1 63.36 -41.92 -7.18
CA MET A 1 62.22 -41.45 -8.00
C MET A 1 60.94 -41.52 -7.17
N LYS A 2 60.44 -40.36 -6.71
CA LYS A 2 59.03 -40.07 -6.39
C LYS A 2 58.98 -38.58 -6.06
N TYR A 3 58.46 -37.78 -6.99
CA TYR A 3 58.22 -36.36 -6.84
C TYR A 3 57.07 -36.17 -5.83
N VAL A 4 57.30 -35.40 -4.76
CA VAL A 4 56.24 -34.91 -3.89
C VAL A 4 55.98 -33.46 -4.29
N LEU A 5 54.87 -33.27 -5.00
CA LEU A 5 54.31 -31.98 -5.38
C LEU A 5 53.54 -31.45 -4.16
N ILE A 6 54.09 -30.50 -3.42
CA ILE A 6 53.35 -29.76 -2.39
C ILE A 6 52.72 -28.56 -3.09
N ILE A 7 51.43 -28.68 -3.42
CA ILE A 7 50.59 -27.58 -3.88
C ILE A 7 50.31 -26.69 -2.66
N LEU A 8 50.82 -25.45 -2.67
CA LEU A 8 50.35 -24.40 -1.75
C LEU A 8 48.88 -24.11 -2.07
N LEU A 9 47.96 -24.58 -1.22
CA LEU A 9 46.59 -24.04 -1.20
C LEU A 9 46.66 -22.63 -0.62
N SER A 10 46.63 -21.62 -1.48
CA SER A 10 46.28 -20.26 -1.07
C SER A 10 44.81 -20.26 -0.66
N LEU A 11 44.56 -20.22 0.65
CA LEU A 11 43.26 -19.87 1.22
C LEU A 11 42.91 -18.44 0.78
N ILE A 12 42.20 -18.32 -0.34
CA ILE A 12 41.44 -17.11 -0.65
C ILE A 12 40.27 -17.13 0.32
N THR A 13 40.48 -16.55 1.50
CA THR A 13 39.36 -16.14 2.35
C THR A 13 38.63 -15.05 1.57
N SER A 14 37.57 -15.42 0.86
CA SER A 14 36.57 -14.46 0.42
C SER A 14 35.97 -13.86 1.69
N ASN A 15 36.52 -12.72 2.13
CA ASN A 15 35.82 -11.82 3.03
C ASN A 15 34.57 -11.37 2.28
N LEU A 16 33.47 -12.11 2.44
CA LEU A 16 32.14 -11.54 2.27
C LEU A 16 32.06 -10.42 3.30
N PHE A 17 32.30 -9.18 2.85
CA PHE A 17 31.99 -8.00 3.62
C PHE A 17 30.53 -8.13 4.04
N ALA A 18 30.30 -8.34 5.34
CA ALA A 18 28.97 -8.30 5.92
C ALA A 18 28.42 -6.92 5.59
N ALA A 19 27.46 -6.87 4.69
CA ALA A 19 26.98 -5.62 4.16
C ALA A 19 26.38 -4.80 5.31
N GLU A 20 27.00 -3.64 5.59
CA GLU A 20 26.68 -2.81 6.75
C GLU A 20 25.20 -2.41 6.70
N LYS A 21 24.42 -2.65 7.74
CA LYS A 21 23.03 -2.16 7.83
C LYS A 21 23.03 -0.79 8.51
N CYS A 22 22.41 0.22 7.90
CA CYS A 22 22.31 1.55 8.50
C CYS A 22 20.93 1.81 9.14
N ILE A 23 20.94 2.56 10.25
CA ILE A 23 19.74 3.19 10.83
C ILE A 23 19.51 4.54 10.12
N PHE A 24 18.37 4.68 9.46
CA PHE A 24 17.99 5.90 8.77
C PHE A 24 17.17 6.80 9.68
N ASP A 25 17.25 8.12 9.50
CA ASP A 25 16.28 9.02 10.09
C ASP A 25 14.96 9.06 9.29
N ALA A 26 13.93 9.73 9.81
CA ALA A 26 12.65 9.89 9.13
C ALA A 26 12.74 10.61 7.77
N LEU A 27 13.90 11.19 7.44
CA LEU A 27 14.23 11.87 6.17
C LEU A 27 15.13 11.00 5.28
N GLY A 28 15.31 9.72 5.64
CA GLY A 28 16.13 8.77 4.88
C GLY A 28 17.64 9.02 4.99
N ASN A 29 18.12 9.79 5.96
CA ASN A 29 19.56 9.99 6.17
C ASN A 29 20.12 8.91 7.09
N CYS A 30 21.23 8.27 6.70
CA CYS A 30 21.93 7.32 7.57
C CYS A 30 22.53 8.01 8.82
N LYS A 31 22.32 7.43 10.01
CA LYS A 31 22.75 8.02 11.30
C LYS A 31 23.77 7.20 12.09
N LYS A 32 23.96 5.90 11.81
CA LYS A 32 24.98 5.07 12.48
C LYS A 32 25.28 3.77 11.72
N ASN A 33 26.57 3.43 11.58
CA ASN A 33 27.09 2.14 11.12
C ASN A 33 27.48 1.30 12.34
N GLU A 34 26.56 0.49 12.88
CA GLU A 34 26.87 -0.42 13.99
C GLU A 34 26.18 -1.79 13.80
N GLN A 35 26.76 -2.83 14.41
CA GLN A 35 26.32 -4.23 14.34
C GLN A 35 24.84 -4.44 14.73
N PRO A 36 24.11 -5.40 14.10
CA PRO A 36 22.84 -5.04 13.47
C PRO A 36 21.53 -5.20 14.25
N ASN A 37 21.47 -5.79 15.46
CA ASN A 37 20.16 -6.21 16.00
C ASN A 37 19.76 -5.65 17.38
N GLU A 38 20.64 -5.58 18.38
CA GLU A 38 20.23 -5.09 19.71
C GLU A 38 20.24 -3.56 19.83
N SER A 39 21.28 -2.91 19.29
CA SER A 39 21.43 -1.45 19.36
C SER A 39 20.33 -0.70 18.59
N VAL A 40 19.87 -1.27 17.48
CA VAL A 40 18.82 -0.71 16.62
C VAL A 40 17.47 -0.68 17.33
N LYS A 41 17.09 -1.81 17.95
CA LYS A 41 15.85 -1.94 18.74
C LYS A 41 15.85 -0.94 19.90
N LYS A 42 16.98 -0.78 20.58
CA LYS A 42 17.13 0.18 21.68
C LYS A 42 16.92 1.63 21.21
N ILE A 43 17.59 2.05 20.14
CA ILE A 43 17.48 3.42 19.61
C ILE A 43 16.05 3.76 19.17
N VAL A 44 15.36 2.84 18.48
CA VAL A 44 13.99 3.05 18.05
C VAL A 44 13.01 3.05 19.24
N ARG A 45 13.25 2.23 20.28
CA ARG A 45 12.46 2.26 21.52
C ARG A 45 12.63 3.56 22.30
N GLU A 46 13.85 4.09 22.38
CA GLU A 46 14.18 5.31 23.12
C GLU A 46 13.71 6.59 22.41
N ASN A 47 13.77 6.63 21.07
CA ASN A 47 13.50 7.83 20.28
C ASN A 47 12.17 7.80 19.50
N GLY A 48 11.49 6.65 19.51
CA GLY A 48 10.30 6.38 18.71
C GLY A 48 10.59 6.26 17.20
N THR A 49 9.63 5.71 16.46
CA THR A 49 9.63 5.69 14.98
C THR A 49 9.55 7.09 14.36
N LYS A 50 9.33 8.14 15.18
CA LYS A 50 9.34 9.57 14.82
C LYS A 50 10.58 9.99 14.07
N LYS A 51 11.73 9.45 14.47
CA LYS A 51 13.03 9.96 14.06
C LYS A 51 13.85 8.96 13.28
N TYR A 52 13.57 7.66 13.36
CA TYR A 52 14.42 6.64 12.77
C TYR A 52 13.64 5.44 12.19
N TYR A 53 14.14 4.85 11.10
CA TYR A 53 13.69 3.57 10.55
C TYR A 53 14.87 2.68 10.18
N VAL A 54 14.63 1.37 10.14
CA VAL A 54 15.63 0.37 9.74
C VAL A 54 15.31 -0.04 8.32
N SER A 55 16.27 0.07 7.41
CA SER A 55 16.13 -0.47 6.06
C SER A 55 16.52 -1.95 6.08
N PRO A 56 15.76 -2.85 5.42
CA PRO A 56 16.24 -4.21 5.19
C PRO A 56 17.44 -4.24 4.23
N TYR A 57 17.60 -3.17 3.44
CA TYR A 57 18.71 -2.95 2.52
C TYR A 57 19.95 -2.42 3.25
N THR A 58 21.10 -2.80 2.72
CA THR A 58 22.42 -2.45 3.23
C THR A 58 22.71 -0.97 2.97
N TYR A 59 23.59 -0.37 3.78
CA TYR A 59 24.03 1.01 3.63
C TYR A 59 24.47 1.27 2.19
N ALA A 60 25.23 0.35 1.57
CA ALA A 60 25.64 0.46 0.17
C ALA A 60 24.46 0.53 -0.83
N GLU A 61 23.36 -0.21 -0.59
CA GLU A 61 22.15 -0.17 -1.43
C GLU A 61 21.32 1.11 -1.21
N THR A 62 21.32 1.66 0.00
CA THR A 62 20.57 2.88 0.37
C THR A 62 21.34 4.19 0.18
N ASN A 63 22.67 4.12 0.10
CA ASN A 63 23.61 5.24 0.07
C ASN A 63 24.25 5.38 -1.31
N GLN A 64 23.61 4.82 -2.34
CA GLN A 64 23.62 5.49 -3.64
C GLN A 64 23.29 6.96 -3.37
N LYS A 65 24.01 7.90 -3.99
CA LYS A 65 23.69 9.34 -3.97
C LYS A 65 22.17 9.48 -3.90
N LYS A 66 21.62 10.36 -3.05
CA LYS A 66 20.20 10.74 -3.15
C LYS A 66 19.98 11.25 -4.57
N GLU A 67 19.63 10.33 -5.47
CA GLU A 67 19.50 10.58 -6.88
C GLU A 67 18.09 11.09 -7.04
N TYR A 68 17.95 12.40 -6.98
CA TYR A 68 16.72 13.03 -7.38
C TYR A 68 16.57 12.78 -8.87
N GLN A 69 15.65 11.91 -9.20
CA GLN A 69 15.43 11.55 -10.58
C GLN A 69 14.55 12.60 -11.23
N LYS A 70 14.92 12.98 -12.46
CA LYS A 70 14.02 13.74 -13.33
C LYS A 70 13.03 12.74 -13.92
N ILE A 71 11.88 12.63 -13.29
CA ILE A 71 10.79 11.75 -13.69
C ILE A 71 9.76 12.54 -14.51
N ALA A 72 9.24 11.91 -15.56
CA ALA A 72 8.09 12.45 -16.28
C ALA A 72 6.82 12.20 -15.48
N PRO A 73 5.82 13.09 -15.55
CA PRO A 73 4.53 12.82 -14.93
C PRO A 73 3.88 11.62 -15.61
N ARG A 74 3.30 10.73 -14.80
CA ARG A 74 2.45 9.62 -15.26
C ARG A 74 1.19 10.14 -15.94
N LYS A 75 0.62 11.22 -15.40
CA LYS A 75 -0.57 11.90 -15.91
C LYS A 75 -0.42 13.41 -15.73
N SER A 76 -0.98 14.16 -16.66
CA SER A 76 -1.08 15.62 -16.60
C SER A 76 -2.47 16.06 -17.05
N VAL A 77 -3.12 16.91 -16.25
CA VAL A 77 -4.44 17.49 -16.56
C VAL A 77 -4.36 18.99 -16.26
N GLY A 78 -4.32 19.80 -17.32
CA GLY A 78 -4.06 21.24 -17.19
C GLY A 78 -2.73 21.51 -16.47
N LYS A 79 -2.79 22.21 -15.34
CA LYS A 79 -1.64 22.55 -14.48
C LYS A 79 -1.35 21.51 -13.39
N LYS A 80 -2.10 20.41 -13.35
CA LYS A 80 -1.91 19.31 -12.38
C LYS A 80 -1.06 18.20 -13.00
N ASN A 81 -0.09 17.70 -12.26
CA ASN A 81 0.82 16.64 -12.68
C ASN A 81 0.93 15.59 -11.56
N TRP A 82 0.96 14.32 -11.93
CA TRP A 82 1.12 13.21 -10.99
C TRP A 82 2.34 12.39 -11.36
N TYR A 83 3.18 12.10 -10.38
CA TYR A 83 4.46 11.43 -10.54
C TYR A 83 4.49 10.19 -9.65
N GLU A 84 4.65 9.01 -10.24
CA GLU A 84 4.80 7.78 -9.45
C GLU A 84 6.24 7.56 -9.09
N VAL A 85 6.50 7.25 -7.82
CA VAL A 85 7.85 6.96 -7.32
C VAL A 85 7.82 5.79 -6.34
N ASP A 86 8.94 5.09 -6.21
CA ASP A 86 9.14 4.12 -5.14
C ASP A 86 9.40 4.82 -3.79
N TRP A 87 9.36 4.06 -2.70
CA TRP A 87 9.75 4.58 -1.39
C TRP A 87 11.17 5.16 -1.43
N ASN A 88 11.36 6.26 -0.70
CA ASN A 88 12.61 7.01 -0.58
C ASN A 88 13.18 7.60 -1.89
N GLN A 89 12.52 7.41 -3.03
CA GLN A 89 12.94 8.05 -4.27
C GLN A 89 12.55 9.54 -4.26
N GLY A 90 13.57 10.40 -4.28
CA GLY A 90 13.40 11.86 -4.39
C GLY A 90 13.13 12.29 -5.82
N VAL A 91 12.48 13.46 -5.96
CA VAL A 91 12.05 14.00 -7.26
C VAL A 91 12.66 15.38 -7.47
N LYS A 92 13.19 15.63 -8.68
CA LYS A 92 13.55 16.98 -9.12
C LYS A 92 12.44 17.56 -10.00
N LEU A 93 11.77 18.60 -9.51
CA LEU A 93 10.77 19.38 -10.26
C LEU A 93 11.33 20.75 -10.61
N CYS A 94 11.15 21.19 -11.85
CA CYS A 94 11.59 22.51 -12.29
C CYS A 94 10.38 23.30 -12.80
N PRO A 95 10.31 24.61 -12.54
CA PRO A 95 9.29 25.47 -13.13
C PRO A 95 9.33 25.41 -14.65
N GLN A 96 8.16 25.57 -15.27
CA GLN A 96 8.10 25.70 -16.72
C GLN A 96 8.90 26.92 -17.16
N LYS A 97 9.58 26.78 -18.30
CA LYS A 97 10.27 27.89 -18.94
C LYS A 97 9.27 28.77 -19.69
N ASP A 98 9.52 30.08 -19.71
CA ASP A 98 8.77 31.01 -20.56
C ASP A 98 9.12 30.81 -22.05
N GLN A 99 8.43 31.53 -22.94
CA GLN A 99 8.65 31.46 -24.39
C GLN A 99 10.08 31.84 -24.83
N ARG A 100 10.86 32.47 -23.94
CA ARG A 100 12.25 32.86 -24.16
C ARG A 100 13.23 31.89 -23.48
N GLY A 101 12.74 30.78 -22.94
CA GLY A 101 13.55 29.75 -22.28
C GLY A 101 13.99 30.08 -20.85
N ARG A 102 13.48 31.17 -20.25
CA ARG A 102 13.81 31.57 -18.87
C ARG A 102 12.94 30.81 -17.88
N VAL A 103 13.52 30.40 -16.75
CA VAL A 103 12.72 29.79 -15.67
C VAL A 103 11.77 30.83 -15.13
N LYS A 104 10.50 30.48 -14.95
CA LYS A 104 9.52 31.37 -14.34
C LYS A 104 9.93 31.70 -12.90
N ASP A 105 9.88 32.98 -12.54
CA ASP A 105 9.97 33.41 -11.15
C ASP A 105 8.74 32.89 -10.38
N GLY A 106 8.98 32.47 -9.14
CA GLY A 106 7.95 31.91 -8.27
C GLY A 106 8.53 31.15 -7.08
N ILE A 107 7.63 30.73 -6.18
CA ILE A 107 7.96 30.00 -4.96
C ILE A 107 7.43 28.58 -5.01
N TRP A 108 8.08 27.71 -4.24
CA TRP A 108 7.62 26.35 -3.98
C TRP A 108 6.99 26.24 -2.60
N LYS A 109 5.83 25.58 -2.53
CA LYS A 109 5.20 25.16 -1.27
C LYS A 109 4.98 23.65 -1.32
N VAL A 110 5.70 22.90 -0.49
CA VAL A 110 5.69 21.43 -0.52
C VAL A 110 5.23 20.88 0.83
N ARG A 111 4.33 19.89 0.81
CA ARG A 111 3.93 19.13 2.00
C ARG A 111 4.95 18.04 2.34
N GLY A 112 6.21 18.44 2.48
CA GLY A 112 7.34 17.54 2.69
C GLY A 112 8.64 18.30 2.82
N SER A 113 9.73 17.58 3.07
CA SER A 113 11.07 18.17 3.05
C SER A 113 11.52 18.37 1.60
N PHE A 114 12.08 19.54 1.31
CA PHE A 114 12.62 19.87 0.00
C PHE A 114 13.67 20.97 0.12
N HIS A 115 14.48 21.12 -0.92
CA HIS A 115 15.34 22.28 -1.13
C HIS A 115 15.25 22.74 -2.58
N VAL A 116 15.81 23.91 -2.90
CA VAL A 116 15.74 24.51 -4.23
C VAL A 116 17.16 24.87 -4.71
N ASP A 117 17.47 24.62 -5.99
CA ASP A 117 18.75 25.03 -6.59
C ASP A 117 18.71 26.47 -7.16
N SER A 118 19.85 26.94 -7.68
CA SER A 118 19.97 28.25 -8.31
C SER A 118 19.13 28.43 -9.59
N MET A 119 18.56 27.35 -10.13
CA MET A 119 17.64 27.38 -11.27
C MET A 119 16.18 27.29 -10.83
N ASN A 120 15.89 27.51 -9.53
CA ASN A 120 14.57 27.39 -8.93
C ASN A 120 13.93 25.99 -9.08
N CYS A 121 14.73 24.94 -9.29
CA CYS A 121 14.22 23.57 -9.31
C CYS A 121 14.12 23.04 -7.87
N ALA A 122 12.95 22.53 -7.49
CA ALA A 122 12.71 21.88 -6.22
C ALA A 122 13.18 20.42 -6.24
N PHE A 123 13.96 20.06 -5.23
CA PHE A 123 14.42 18.70 -4.93
C PHE A 123 13.61 18.21 -3.74
N ILE A 124 12.56 17.46 -4.02
CA ILE A 124 11.61 16.95 -3.03
C ILE A 124 12.13 15.62 -2.53
N GLU A 125 12.29 15.49 -1.22
CA GLU A 125 12.70 14.24 -0.59
C GLU A 125 11.64 13.15 -0.81
N GLY A 126 12.09 11.92 -1.08
CA GLY A 126 11.20 10.76 -1.08
C GLY A 126 10.67 10.46 0.31
N SER A 127 9.67 9.59 0.40
CA SER A 127 9.12 9.15 1.69
C SER A 127 9.37 7.66 1.92
N PRO A 128 9.74 7.23 3.14
CA PRO A 128 9.76 5.82 3.50
C PRO A 128 8.36 5.24 3.72
N TYR A 129 7.32 6.08 3.67
CA TYR A 129 5.92 5.74 3.89
C TYR A 129 5.11 5.89 2.59
N THR A 130 4.13 5.02 2.37
CA THR A 130 3.26 5.06 1.18
C THR A 130 2.38 6.30 1.24
N ARG A 131 2.56 7.31 0.37
CA ARG A 131 1.88 8.61 0.52
C ARG A 131 1.79 9.45 -0.73
N SER A 132 0.91 10.45 -0.71
CA SER A 132 0.85 11.52 -1.70
C SER A 132 1.47 12.82 -1.15
N ILE A 133 2.51 13.34 -1.78
CA ILE A 133 3.12 14.64 -1.44
C ILE A 133 2.68 15.68 -2.46
N LEU A 134 2.04 16.75 -1.99
CA LEU A 134 1.69 17.89 -2.82
C LEU A 134 2.84 18.91 -2.85
N ALA A 135 3.30 19.24 -4.04
CA ALA A 135 4.17 20.36 -4.33
C ALA A 135 3.44 21.37 -5.22
N LEU A 136 3.36 22.61 -4.76
CA LEU A 136 2.80 23.74 -5.49
C LEU A 136 3.92 24.66 -5.94
N PHE A 137 3.88 25.05 -7.22
CA PHE A 137 4.69 26.14 -7.73
C PHE A 137 3.79 27.33 -8.05
N ALA A 138 4.00 28.45 -7.37
CA ALA A 138 3.18 29.65 -7.50
C ALA A 138 4.03 30.86 -7.87
N GLN A 139 3.59 31.63 -8.86
CA GLN A 139 4.26 32.88 -9.24
C GLN A 139 3.86 34.04 -8.33
N ASP A 140 2.61 34.04 -7.86
CA ASP A 140 2.11 34.96 -6.84
C ASP A 140 2.01 34.22 -5.51
N THR A 141 2.66 34.76 -4.48
CA THR A 141 2.66 34.16 -3.14
C THR A 141 1.35 34.39 -2.39
N ASN A 142 0.55 35.37 -2.82
CA ASN A 142 -0.71 35.77 -2.19
C ASN A 142 -1.93 35.08 -2.85
N ASP A 143 -1.77 34.54 -4.07
CA ASP A 143 -2.82 33.80 -4.78
C ASP A 143 -2.30 32.44 -5.28
N LEU A 144 -2.64 31.39 -4.53
CA LEU A 144 -2.31 30.01 -4.89
C LEU A 144 -3.33 29.35 -5.84
N ALA A 145 -4.42 30.03 -6.20
CA ALA A 145 -5.47 29.46 -7.06
C ALA A 145 -4.93 29.14 -8.47
N GLN A 146 -3.88 29.84 -8.89
CA GLN A 146 -3.25 29.66 -10.20
C GLN A 146 -1.97 28.82 -10.17
N ALA A 147 -1.61 28.26 -9.01
CA ALA A 147 -0.39 27.48 -8.84
C ALA A 147 -0.41 26.19 -9.66
N ASP A 148 0.76 25.83 -10.20
CA ASP A 148 0.96 24.50 -10.78
C ASP A 148 1.04 23.48 -9.65
N SER A 149 0.31 22.38 -9.77
CA SER A 149 0.31 21.33 -8.75
C SER A 149 1.00 20.07 -9.24
N SER A 150 1.87 19.53 -8.39
CA SER A 150 2.61 18.30 -8.63
C SER A 150 2.39 17.36 -7.45
N TRP A 151 1.75 16.23 -7.72
CA TRP A 151 1.52 15.18 -6.75
C TRP A 151 2.56 14.09 -6.93
N ILE A 152 3.38 13.86 -5.90
CA ILE A 152 4.35 12.78 -5.86
C ILE A 152 3.70 11.61 -5.12
N LEU A 153 3.43 10.55 -5.87
CA LEU A 153 2.72 9.33 -5.47
C LEU A 153 3.74 8.27 -5.05
N VAL A 154 4.08 8.26 -3.76
CA VAL A 154 5.06 7.35 -3.17
C VAL A 154 4.44 5.97 -2.92
N ASN A 155 4.94 4.94 -3.59
CA ASN A 155 4.37 3.59 -3.58
C ASN A 155 2.87 3.57 -3.95
N GLN A 156 2.48 4.44 -4.86
CA GLN A 156 1.12 4.60 -5.35
C GLN A 156 1.13 4.57 -6.88
N THR A 157 0.03 4.08 -7.46
CA THR A 157 -0.16 4.02 -8.90
C THR A 157 -1.47 4.66 -9.32
N ILE A 158 -1.50 5.21 -10.53
CA ILE A 158 -2.75 5.65 -11.17
C ILE A 158 -3.36 4.46 -11.90
N VAL A 159 -4.63 4.18 -11.61
CA VAL A 159 -5.44 3.18 -12.31
C VAL A 159 -6.55 3.91 -13.07
N GLU A 160 -6.47 3.88 -14.40
CA GLU A 160 -7.41 4.57 -15.29
C GLU A 160 -8.61 3.68 -15.58
N LEU A 161 -9.72 3.97 -14.90
CA LEU A 161 -10.94 3.19 -14.92
C LEU A 161 -12.06 3.86 -15.71
N THR A 162 -12.03 5.19 -15.82
CA THR A 162 -13.09 6.02 -16.41
C THR A 162 -13.40 5.61 -17.84
N GLY A 163 -14.70 5.43 -18.12
CA GLY A 163 -15.20 5.18 -19.47
C GLY A 163 -15.00 3.74 -19.96
N LYS A 164 -14.69 2.80 -19.05
CA LYS A 164 -14.49 1.38 -19.35
C LYS A 164 -15.54 0.53 -18.64
N ASN A 165 -15.92 -0.55 -19.30
CA ASN A 165 -16.79 -1.59 -18.76
C ASN A 165 -15.96 -2.77 -18.30
N TYR A 166 -16.26 -3.29 -17.12
CA TYR A 166 -15.54 -4.40 -16.51
C TYR A 166 -16.49 -5.52 -16.13
N LYS A 167 -15.99 -6.76 -16.20
CA LYS A 167 -16.66 -7.91 -15.61
C LYS A 167 -16.21 -8.06 -14.16
N VAL A 168 -17.14 -7.92 -13.24
CA VAL A 168 -16.92 -8.22 -11.82
C VAL A 168 -17.54 -9.57 -11.55
N TRP A 169 -16.69 -10.55 -11.29
CA TRP A 169 -17.11 -11.90 -11.00
C TRP A 169 -17.79 -11.99 -9.62
N LYS A 170 -18.76 -12.90 -9.50
CA LYS A 170 -19.51 -13.18 -8.28
C LYS A 170 -19.57 -14.68 -8.05
N SER A 171 -19.46 -15.12 -6.80
CA SER A 171 -19.83 -16.49 -6.42
C SER A 171 -21.34 -16.62 -6.25
N GLU A 172 -21.98 -17.63 -6.85
CA GLU A 172 -23.34 -18.02 -6.43
C GLU A 172 -23.30 -18.81 -5.12
N VAL A 173 -24.36 -18.64 -4.33
CA VAL A 173 -24.64 -19.38 -3.08
C VAL A 173 -24.48 -20.90 -3.30
N TRP A 174 -23.76 -21.56 -2.39
CA TRP A 174 -23.57 -23.01 -2.41
C TRP A 174 -24.86 -23.72 -1.93
N ASP A 175 -25.66 -24.27 -2.85
CA ASP A 175 -26.46 -25.46 -2.58
C ASP A 175 -25.53 -26.67 -2.68
N ARG A 176 -25.56 -27.57 -1.68
CA ARG A 176 -24.64 -28.71 -1.54
C ARG A 176 -24.61 -29.70 -2.72
N HIS A 177 -25.45 -29.50 -3.72
CA HIS A 177 -25.76 -30.44 -4.78
C HIS A 177 -25.59 -29.87 -6.20
N ARG A 178 -25.12 -28.62 -6.38
CA ARG A 178 -24.95 -28.02 -7.71
C ARG A 178 -23.58 -27.38 -7.90
N ARG A 179 -22.97 -27.66 -9.06
CA ARG A 179 -21.75 -27.00 -9.54
C ARG A 179 -22.02 -25.50 -9.69
N SER A 180 -21.15 -24.68 -9.11
CA SER A 180 -21.13 -23.22 -9.26
C SER A 180 -21.14 -22.84 -10.74
N ALA A 181 -22.15 -22.08 -11.17
CA ALA A 181 -22.09 -21.36 -12.44
C ALA A 181 -21.45 -20.00 -12.14
N SER A 182 -20.21 -19.78 -12.58
CA SER A 182 -19.56 -18.48 -12.44
C SER A 182 -20.38 -17.41 -13.15
N LYS A 183 -20.98 -16.49 -12.40
CA LYS A 183 -21.68 -15.32 -12.94
C LYS A 183 -20.81 -14.09 -12.76
N PHE A 184 -20.90 -13.17 -13.71
CA PHE A 184 -20.33 -11.84 -13.58
C PHE A 184 -21.43 -10.80 -13.75
N ILE A 185 -21.22 -9.65 -13.13
CA ILE A 185 -21.97 -8.43 -13.45
C ILE A 185 -21.06 -7.52 -14.27
N GLU A 186 -21.64 -6.76 -15.20
CA GLU A 186 -20.93 -5.70 -15.88
C GLU A 186 -21.06 -4.41 -15.09
N VAL A 187 -19.93 -3.76 -14.81
CA VAL A 187 -19.88 -2.47 -14.13
C VAL A 187 -19.16 -1.46 -15.00
N SER A 188 -19.73 -0.27 -15.12
CA SER A 188 -19.09 0.88 -15.74
C SER A 188 -18.49 1.76 -14.64
N LEU A 189 -17.18 1.93 -14.65
CA LEU A 189 -16.49 2.79 -13.69
C LEU A 189 -16.20 4.14 -14.33
N ASN A 190 -16.54 5.22 -13.63
CA ASN A 190 -16.43 6.60 -14.12
C ASN A 190 -15.41 7.43 -13.32
N GLN A 191 -14.59 6.78 -12.50
CA GLN A 191 -13.66 7.42 -11.60
C GLN A 191 -12.31 6.70 -11.67
N ASP A 192 -11.29 7.40 -12.14
CA ASP A 192 -9.90 6.95 -12.03
C ASP A 192 -9.46 6.98 -10.57
N LEU A 193 -8.58 6.06 -10.20
CA LEU A 193 -8.11 5.89 -8.82
C LEU A 193 -6.60 6.12 -8.71
N ILE A 194 -6.20 6.62 -7.56
CA ILE A 194 -4.85 6.48 -7.03
C ILE A 194 -4.90 5.34 -6.02
N VAL A 195 -4.04 4.33 -6.22
CA VAL A 195 -4.08 3.06 -5.50
C VAL A 195 -2.73 2.79 -4.86
N ASP A 196 -2.70 2.42 -3.59
CA ASP A 196 -1.48 1.94 -2.94
C ASP A 196 -0.99 0.67 -3.66
N LYS A 197 0.30 0.62 -4.03
CA LYS A 197 0.87 -0.50 -4.80
C LYS A 197 0.96 -1.80 -3.98
N THR A 198 1.01 -1.70 -2.66
CA THR A 198 1.09 -2.84 -1.72
C THR A 198 -0.01 -2.76 -0.68
N GLU A 199 -0.13 -3.78 0.16
CA GLU A 199 -0.87 -3.67 1.41
C GLU A 199 -0.25 -2.55 2.29
N LEU A 200 -1.07 -1.95 3.17
CA LEU A 200 -0.63 -1.01 4.19
C LEU A 200 0.32 -1.72 5.16
N ARG A 201 1.52 -1.18 5.38
CA ARG A 201 2.53 -1.87 6.21
C ARG A 201 2.44 -1.48 7.68
N VAL A 202 2.96 -2.34 8.56
CA VAL A 202 3.18 -2.03 9.98
C VAL A 202 3.93 -0.71 10.15
N LYS A 203 4.95 -0.45 9.33
CA LYS A 203 5.71 0.79 9.34
C LYS A 203 4.85 2.04 9.08
N ASP A 204 3.94 1.97 8.12
CA ASP A 204 3.04 3.08 7.78
C ASP A 204 2.08 3.35 8.96
N VAL A 205 1.58 2.28 9.59
CA VAL A 205 0.73 2.35 10.77
C VAL A 205 1.44 2.96 11.98
N LEU A 206 2.68 2.55 12.27
CA LEU A 206 3.45 3.12 13.38
C LEU A 206 3.77 4.60 13.15
N TRP A 207 3.94 5.02 11.89
CA TRP A 207 4.08 6.42 11.52
C TRP A 207 2.78 7.21 11.69
N LEU A 208 1.63 6.65 11.29
CA LEU A 208 0.33 7.27 11.53
C LEU A 208 -0.06 7.28 13.02
N LYS A 209 0.37 6.30 13.82
CA LYS A 209 0.14 6.26 15.28
C LYS A 209 0.80 7.41 16.04
N ASN A 210 1.80 8.03 15.45
CA ASN A 210 2.76 8.89 16.12
C ASN A 210 2.19 9.94 17.11
N GLY A 211 2.17 9.62 18.41
CA GLY A 211 1.62 10.48 19.48
C GLY A 211 0.10 10.38 19.69
N ARG A 212 -0.59 9.55 18.90
CA ARG A 212 -2.02 9.30 18.94
C ARG A 212 -2.30 8.04 19.77
N SER A 213 -2.75 8.22 21.01
CA SER A 213 -2.94 7.14 22.00
C SER A 213 -4.06 6.15 21.65
N ARG A 214 -4.96 6.50 20.74
CA ARG A 214 -6.12 5.67 20.36
C ARG A 214 -5.77 4.49 19.48
N ILE A 215 -4.65 4.53 18.77
CA ILE A 215 -4.27 3.47 17.84
C ILE A 215 -3.70 2.26 18.60
N ARG A 216 -4.45 1.15 18.57
CA ARG A 216 -4.04 -0.15 19.09
C ARG A 216 -3.45 -0.96 17.94
N PHE A 217 -2.15 -1.24 18.00
CA PHE A 217 -1.47 -2.20 17.12
C PHE A 217 -0.79 -3.22 18.02
N LYS A 218 -1.02 -4.51 17.76
CA LYS A 218 -0.33 -5.60 18.45
C LYS A 218 0.01 -6.67 17.42
N ALA A 219 1.31 -6.86 17.20
CA ALA A 219 1.78 -8.00 16.42
C ALA A 219 1.56 -9.28 17.23
N THR A 220 0.96 -10.29 16.61
CA THR A 220 0.77 -11.61 17.20
C THR A 220 1.69 -12.61 16.50
N ASN A 221 2.28 -13.54 17.24
CA ASN A 221 3.03 -14.66 16.65
C ASN A 221 2.13 -15.66 15.90
N ILE A 222 0.82 -15.39 15.87
CA ILE A 222 -0.18 -16.14 15.10
C ILE A 222 0.12 -16.00 13.61
N TYR A 223 0.44 -14.79 13.12
CA TYR A 223 0.67 -14.57 11.69
C TYR A 223 2.04 -14.00 11.38
N TYR A 224 2.64 -13.28 12.33
CA TYR A 224 3.95 -12.66 12.17
C TYR A 224 5.06 -13.57 12.71
N PRO A 225 6.28 -13.47 12.15
CA PRO A 225 7.43 -14.20 12.68
C PRO A 225 7.92 -13.66 14.04
N ASP A 226 7.50 -12.45 14.43
CA ASP A 226 7.91 -11.77 15.66
C ASP A 226 6.76 -10.93 16.23
N GLN A 227 6.72 -10.78 17.56
CA GLN A 227 5.72 -10.00 18.28
C GLN A 227 6.15 -8.54 18.52
N ASP A 228 7.43 -8.21 18.31
CA ASP A 228 7.93 -6.84 18.33
C ASP A 228 7.62 -6.19 16.97
N PRO A 229 6.75 -5.16 16.91
CA PRO A 229 6.39 -4.46 15.68
C PRO A 229 7.60 -3.94 14.89
N LEU A 230 8.73 -3.68 15.58
CA LEU A 230 9.95 -3.17 14.97
C LEU A 230 10.70 -4.22 14.13
N ASN A 231 10.38 -5.51 14.32
CA ASN A 231 10.99 -6.61 13.54
C ASN A 231 10.17 -6.98 12.30
N ILE A 232 9.00 -6.37 12.14
CA ILE A 232 8.03 -6.70 11.09
C ILE A 232 7.55 -5.45 10.35
N LEU A 233 8.38 -4.42 10.25
CA LEU A 233 8.02 -3.11 9.70
C LEU A 233 7.45 -3.18 8.28
N ASP A 234 7.99 -4.04 7.42
CA ASP A 234 7.56 -4.15 6.03
C ASP A 234 6.47 -5.21 5.81
N TYR A 235 5.95 -5.83 6.86
CA TYR A 235 4.81 -6.76 6.79
C TYR A 235 3.49 -5.99 6.68
N PRO A 236 2.44 -6.61 6.11
CA PRO A 236 1.11 -6.01 6.10
C PRO A 236 0.62 -5.78 7.53
N ALA A 237 -0.06 -4.68 7.76
CA ALA A 237 -0.69 -4.36 9.03
C ALA A 237 -2.05 -5.07 9.18
N PRO A 238 -2.44 -5.49 10.41
CA PRO A 238 -3.60 -6.32 10.65
C PRO A 238 -4.93 -5.56 10.54
N SER A 239 -6.03 -6.27 10.23
CA SER A 239 -7.36 -5.67 10.05
C SER A 239 -8.29 -5.52 11.26
N ASP A 240 -7.81 -5.86 12.42
CA ASP A 240 -8.53 -5.67 13.68
C ASP A 240 -8.41 -4.22 14.20
N MET A 241 -7.97 -3.28 13.35
CA MET A 241 -7.72 -1.90 13.70
C MET A 241 -8.79 -0.94 13.15
N ASP A 242 -8.88 0.26 13.74
CA ASP A 242 -9.79 1.33 13.30
C ASP A 242 -9.41 1.87 11.92
N MET A 243 -9.83 1.20 10.86
CA MET A 243 -9.43 1.58 9.49
C MET A 243 -9.82 2.93 9.02
N LEU A 244 -11.00 3.33 9.46
CA LEU A 244 -11.53 4.65 9.20
C LEU A 244 -10.62 5.70 9.82
N GLU A 245 -9.96 5.39 10.95
CA GLU A 245 -8.96 6.28 11.50
C GLU A 245 -7.70 6.31 10.63
N TYR A 246 -7.16 5.18 10.17
CA TYR A 246 -5.96 5.23 9.32
C TYR A 246 -6.20 5.95 8.01
N SER A 247 -7.32 5.70 7.33
CA SER A 247 -7.67 6.43 6.13
C SER A 247 -7.85 7.93 6.41
N TYR A 248 -8.49 8.27 7.53
CA TYR A 248 -8.62 9.66 7.98
C TYR A 248 -7.25 10.31 8.20
N TRP A 249 -6.38 9.71 9.02
CA TRP A 249 -5.06 10.25 9.32
C TRP A 249 -4.19 10.33 8.07
N ARG A 250 -4.23 9.31 7.21
CA ARG A 250 -3.57 9.32 5.89
C ARG A 250 -4.03 10.53 5.06
N SER A 251 -5.34 10.79 5.01
CA SER A 251 -5.91 11.95 4.33
C SER A 251 -5.41 13.27 4.93
N GLN A 252 -5.41 13.39 6.26
CA GLN A 252 -4.95 14.61 6.94
C GLN A 252 -3.45 14.89 6.70
N GLU A 253 -2.60 13.87 6.82
CA GLU A 253 -1.16 13.99 6.58
C GLU A 253 -0.85 14.46 5.15
N ASP A 254 -1.62 13.99 4.17
CA ASP A 254 -1.44 14.35 2.76
C ASP A 254 -2.25 15.59 2.34
N GLY A 255 -3.04 16.17 3.24
CA GLY A 255 -3.80 17.41 2.99
C GLY A 255 -5.08 17.25 2.20
N LEU A 256 -5.70 16.08 2.28
CA LEU A 256 -6.92 15.72 1.59
C LEU A 256 -8.14 15.88 2.49
N VAL A 257 -9.30 16.08 1.88
CA VAL A 257 -10.60 16.11 2.55
C VAL A 257 -11.02 14.66 2.81
N ASP A 258 -11.35 14.33 4.06
CA ASP A 258 -11.68 12.95 4.42
C ASP A 258 -13.04 12.49 3.88
N VAL A 259 -13.13 11.20 3.55
CA VAL A 259 -14.37 10.61 3.04
C VAL A 259 -15.31 10.15 4.16
N TYR A 260 -14.82 9.87 5.37
CA TYR A 260 -15.60 9.26 6.45
C TYR A 260 -15.92 10.31 7.52
N ASN A 261 -17.06 10.97 7.36
CA ASN A 261 -17.46 12.06 8.25
C ASN A 261 -18.38 11.56 9.36
N THR A 262 -18.26 12.15 10.56
CA THR A 262 -19.24 11.95 11.63
C THR A 262 -20.14 13.18 11.70
N VAL A 263 -21.43 12.99 11.50
CA VAL A 263 -22.42 14.08 11.47
C VAL A 263 -23.58 13.79 12.43
N PRO A 264 -24.21 14.82 13.02
CA PRO A 264 -25.48 14.66 13.72
C PRO A 264 -26.53 13.99 12.83
N VAL A 265 -27.35 13.11 13.39
CA VAL A 265 -28.38 12.36 12.64
C VAL A 265 -29.34 13.30 11.92
N GLU A 266 -29.71 14.41 12.55
CA GLU A 266 -30.57 15.46 11.99
C GLU A 266 -29.94 16.26 10.84
N SER A 267 -28.62 16.16 10.66
CA SER A 267 -27.86 16.90 9.64
C SER A 267 -27.43 16.02 8.47
N VAL A 268 -27.89 14.77 8.42
CA VAL A 268 -27.55 13.85 7.34
C VAL A 268 -28.09 14.40 6.01
N ASP A 269 -27.16 14.87 5.19
CA ASP A 269 -27.40 15.13 3.78
C ASP A 269 -27.69 13.80 3.07
N THR A 270 -28.87 13.69 2.45
CA THR A 270 -29.31 12.48 1.75
C THR A 270 -28.49 12.18 0.49
N SER A 271 -27.65 13.12 0.03
CA SER A 271 -26.64 12.86 -1.00
C SER A 271 -25.47 12.01 -0.49
N LYS A 272 -25.29 11.93 0.84
CA LYS A 272 -24.25 11.11 1.48
C LYS A 272 -24.78 9.72 1.81
N ILE A 273 -23.93 8.72 1.64
CA ILE A 273 -24.30 7.33 1.90
C ILE A 273 -24.02 7.00 3.36
N LEU A 274 -24.98 6.42 4.08
CA LEU A 274 -24.79 6.00 5.46
C LEU A 274 -23.73 4.89 5.53
N TYR A 275 -22.74 5.06 6.42
CA TYR A 275 -21.68 4.07 6.63
C TYR A 275 -21.94 3.24 7.89
N ALA A 276 -22.20 3.88 9.03
CA ALA A 276 -22.54 3.16 10.26
C ALA A 276 -23.26 4.08 11.23
N ARG A 277 -24.33 3.56 11.86
CA ARG A 277 -24.97 4.25 12.98
C ARG A 277 -24.03 4.23 14.18
N SER A 278 -23.79 5.38 14.82
CA SER A 278 -22.98 5.43 16.04
C SER A 278 -23.68 4.61 17.15
N ARG A 279 -22.91 4.19 18.16
CA ARG A 279 -23.46 3.67 19.42
C ARG A 279 -24.24 4.73 20.20
N SER A 280 -24.09 6.01 19.85
CA SER A 280 -24.93 7.10 20.35
C SER A 280 -26.01 7.42 19.33
N ASP A 281 -27.28 7.48 19.74
CA ASP A 281 -28.43 7.80 18.85
C ASP A 281 -28.34 9.18 18.16
N PHE A 282 -27.38 10.02 18.54
CA PHE A 282 -27.21 11.39 18.07
C PHE A 282 -26.29 11.56 16.85
N PHE A 283 -25.42 10.58 16.54
CA PHE A 283 -24.43 10.73 15.47
C PHE A 283 -24.40 9.52 14.53
N VAL A 284 -23.99 9.77 13.29
CA VAL A 284 -23.83 8.72 12.28
C VAL A 284 -22.56 8.97 11.48
N LYS A 285 -21.86 7.89 11.10
CA LYS A 285 -20.78 7.96 10.12
C LYS A 285 -21.38 7.94 8.73
N VAL A 286 -21.01 8.91 7.91
CA VAL A 286 -21.43 9.05 6.52
C VAL A 286 -20.22 8.99 5.60
N PHE A 287 -20.43 8.43 4.42
CA PHE A 287 -19.47 8.39 3.33
C PHE A 287 -19.75 9.56 2.38
N ASP A 288 -18.79 10.46 2.27
CA ASP A 288 -18.83 11.59 1.34
C ASP A 288 -18.14 11.20 0.03
N SER A 289 -18.95 10.92 -0.99
CA SER A 289 -18.44 10.52 -2.30
C SER A 289 -17.78 11.66 -3.06
N THR A 290 -17.92 12.91 -2.63
CA THR A 290 -17.30 14.08 -3.29
C THR A 290 -15.90 14.38 -2.77
N ALA A 291 -15.53 13.85 -1.61
CA ALA A 291 -14.23 14.03 -1.00
C ALA A 291 -13.11 13.28 -1.78
N ASN A 292 -11.88 13.77 -1.64
CA ASN A 292 -10.69 13.28 -2.34
C ASN A 292 -9.73 12.48 -1.44
N GLY A 293 -10.12 12.22 -0.20
CA GLY A 293 -9.36 11.46 0.79
C GLY A 293 -9.26 9.97 0.48
N TYR A 294 -8.43 9.31 1.29
CA TYR A 294 -8.24 7.87 1.24
C TYR A 294 -9.44 7.12 1.80
N ARG A 295 -9.67 5.95 1.23
CA ARG A 295 -10.74 5.03 1.61
C ARG A 295 -10.37 3.60 1.25
N LEU A 296 -11.17 2.68 1.75
CA LEU A 296 -11.16 1.31 1.24
C LEU A 296 -11.71 1.31 -0.20
N PRO A 297 -11.20 0.43 -1.08
CA PRO A 297 -11.84 0.18 -2.36
C PRO A 297 -13.23 -0.42 -2.13
N PHE A 298 -14.16 -0.12 -3.03
CA PHE A 298 -15.40 -0.88 -3.11
C PHE A 298 -15.13 -2.28 -3.67
N GLU A 299 -15.97 -3.25 -3.35
CA GLU A 299 -15.88 -4.64 -3.82
C GLU A 299 -15.65 -4.74 -5.34
N TYR A 300 -16.43 -3.99 -6.12
CA TYR A 300 -16.30 -3.95 -7.58
C TYR A 300 -14.98 -3.31 -8.03
N GLU A 301 -14.47 -2.31 -7.32
CA GLU A 301 -13.15 -1.73 -7.59
C GLU A 301 -12.08 -2.77 -7.27
N TRP A 302 -12.16 -3.43 -6.12
CA TRP A 302 -11.18 -4.43 -5.70
C TRP A 302 -11.12 -5.60 -6.69
N SER A 303 -12.25 -6.11 -7.20
CA SER A 303 -12.28 -7.13 -8.25
C SER A 303 -11.53 -6.71 -9.52
N VAL A 304 -11.75 -5.47 -9.99
CA VAL A 304 -11.06 -4.90 -11.16
C VAL A 304 -9.58 -4.70 -10.89
N LEU A 305 -9.22 -4.23 -9.68
CA LEU A 305 -7.85 -4.02 -9.25
C LEU A 305 -7.10 -5.35 -9.18
N GLN A 306 -7.69 -6.40 -8.59
CA GLN A 306 -7.10 -7.74 -8.51
C GLN A 306 -6.81 -8.30 -9.91
N ASN A 307 -7.79 -8.22 -10.81
CA ASN A 307 -7.70 -8.76 -12.16
C ASN A 307 -6.96 -7.86 -13.16
N GLY A 308 -6.34 -6.76 -12.71
CA GLY A 308 -5.57 -5.88 -13.60
C GLY A 308 -6.38 -5.35 -14.78
N GLY A 309 -7.69 -5.13 -14.57
CA GLY A 309 -8.63 -4.67 -15.61
C GLY A 309 -9.00 -5.72 -16.66
N LYS A 310 -8.67 -6.99 -16.46
CA LYS A 310 -9.07 -8.09 -17.35
C LYS A 310 -10.47 -8.59 -17.04
N SER A 311 -11.14 -9.09 -18.08
CA SER A 311 -12.49 -9.66 -18.00
C SER A 311 -12.51 -11.17 -17.70
N THR A 312 -11.34 -11.76 -17.45
CA THR A 312 -11.12 -13.18 -17.13
C THR A 312 -11.10 -13.41 -15.62
N VAL A 313 -11.15 -14.67 -15.17
CA VAL A 313 -11.14 -15.01 -13.73
C VAL A 313 -9.85 -14.58 -13.03
N PHE A 314 -8.71 -14.82 -13.66
CA PHE A 314 -7.40 -14.29 -13.28
C PHE A 314 -6.91 -13.34 -14.37
N PHE A 315 -5.97 -12.45 -14.09
CA PHE A 315 -5.47 -11.54 -15.13
C PHE A 315 -4.68 -12.24 -16.25
N TRP A 316 -4.27 -13.50 -16.04
CA TRP A 316 -3.60 -14.32 -17.06
C TRP A 316 -4.55 -15.19 -17.89
N GLY A 317 -5.81 -15.34 -17.47
CA GLY A 317 -6.78 -16.20 -18.13
C GLY A 317 -7.86 -16.71 -17.18
N ASP A 318 -8.77 -17.53 -17.71
CA ASP A 318 -9.84 -18.13 -16.90
C ASP A 318 -9.38 -19.38 -16.14
N ASP A 319 -8.29 -20.00 -16.58
CA ASP A 319 -7.78 -21.23 -16.00
C ASP A 319 -6.94 -20.96 -14.75
N ALA A 320 -7.26 -21.73 -13.71
CA ALA A 320 -6.47 -21.82 -12.50
C ALA A 320 -5.17 -22.60 -12.78
N ASP A 321 -4.03 -21.93 -12.67
CA ASP A 321 -2.70 -22.51 -12.89
C ASP A 321 -1.76 -22.14 -11.72
N GLU A 322 -1.28 -23.16 -11.00
CA GLU A 322 -0.36 -22.98 -9.87
C GLU A 322 0.98 -22.41 -10.31
N LYS A 323 1.50 -22.81 -11.47
CA LYS A 323 2.76 -22.30 -12.00
C LYS A 323 2.65 -20.82 -12.30
N GLU A 324 1.53 -20.36 -12.84
CA GLU A 324 1.28 -18.93 -13.02
C GLU A 324 1.09 -18.22 -11.68
N LEU A 325 0.24 -18.76 -10.79
CA LEU A 325 -0.04 -18.18 -9.48
C LEU A 325 1.25 -18.00 -8.63
N SER A 326 2.20 -18.94 -8.73
CA SER A 326 3.49 -18.91 -8.03
C SER A 326 4.36 -17.68 -8.32
N LYS A 327 4.08 -16.98 -9.42
CA LYS A 327 4.78 -15.74 -9.80
C LYS A 327 4.28 -14.54 -9.02
N TYR A 328 3.05 -14.60 -8.50
CA TYR A 328 2.30 -13.48 -7.94
C TYR A 328 1.91 -13.67 -6.47
N MET A 329 2.04 -14.90 -5.96
CA MET A 329 1.95 -15.19 -4.53
C MET A 329 2.76 -16.43 -4.16
N ASP A 330 2.93 -16.64 -2.87
CA ASP A 330 3.56 -17.85 -2.37
C ASP A 330 2.59 -19.03 -2.38
N ILE A 331 2.87 -20.01 -3.23
CA ILE A 331 2.10 -21.27 -3.31
C ILE A 331 2.84 -22.46 -2.70
N LYS A 332 4.09 -22.28 -2.24
CA LYS A 332 4.91 -23.40 -1.72
C LYS A 332 4.41 -23.91 -0.36
N ARG A 333 3.40 -23.24 0.20
CA ARG A 333 2.83 -23.42 1.55
C ARG A 333 1.97 -24.69 1.73
N GLY A 334 1.99 -25.62 0.77
CA GLY A 334 1.30 -26.92 0.86
C GLY A 334 2.10 -28.05 1.50
N VAL A 335 3.38 -27.86 1.87
CA VAL A 335 4.26 -28.93 2.35
C VAL A 335 5.04 -28.50 3.61
N GLY A 336 4.58 -28.93 4.80
CA GLY A 336 5.33 -28.83 6.08
C GLY A 336 4.90 -27.70 7.03
N GLN A 337 5.05 -27.94 8.33
CA GLN A 337 4.55 -27.11 9.45
C GLN A 337 5.28 -25.77 9.67
N GLU A 338 6.33 -25.46 8.90
CA GLU A 338 7.28 -24.37 9.20
C GLU A 338 7.02 -23.03 8.47
N LEU A 339 6.00 -22.92 7.60
CA LEU A 339 5.89 -21.79 6.64
C LEU A 339 4.54 -21.02 6.65
N TRP A 340 3.82 -21.06 7.75
CA TRP A 340 2.54 -20.35 7.92
C TRP A 340 2.74 -18.84 8.24
N GLY A 341 1.75 -18.00 7.94
CA GLY A 341 1.75 -16.54 8.24
C GLY A 341 1.89 -15.59 7.05
N VAL A 342 2.06 -14.29 7.34
CA VAL A 342 2.34 -13.22 6.37
C VAL A 342 3.83 -12.99 6.16
N TYR A 343 4.16 -12.27 5.10
CA TYR A 343 5.51 -11.95 4.63
C TYR A 343 5.66 -10.43 4.46
N PRO A 344 6.88 -9.90 4.33
CA PRO A 344 7.06 -8.53 3.88
C PRO A 344 6.27 -8.32 2.58
N VAL A 345 5.76 -7.13 2.34
CA VAL A 345 5.04 -6.83 1.09
C VAL A 345 5.99 -6.89 -0.13
N LYS A 346 5.44 -6.94 -1.35
CA LYS A 346 6.20 -6.80 -2.61
C LYS A 346 7.27 -7.89 -2.84
N GLN A 347 7.01 -9.13 -2.43
CA GLN A 347 7.94 -10.25 -2.62
C GLN A 347 7.73 -11.01 -3.94
N PHE A 348 6.56 -10.83 -4.56
CA PHE A 348 6.16 -11.47 -5.80
C PHE A 348 5.97 -10.43 -6.91
N LYS A 349 5.73 -10.88 -8.14
CA LYS A 349 5.51 -9.95 -9.26
C LYS A 349 4.20 -9.18 -9.06
N PRO A 350 4.12 -7.94 -9.55
CA PRO A 350 2.86 -7.22 -9.58
C PRO A 350 1.95 -7.74 -10.70
N ASN A 351 0.67 -7.40 -10.60
CA ASN A 351 -0.28 -7.56 -11.69
C ASN A 351 -0.10 -6.47 -12.79
N PRO A 352 -0.89 -6.47 -13.87
CA PRO A 352 -0.77 -5.47 -14.95
C PRO A 352 -0.95 -3.99 -14.54
N PHE A 353 -1.55 -3.71 -13.38
CA PHE A 353 -1.65 -2.35 -12.83
C PHE A 353 -0.46 -1.97 -11.95
N GLY A 354 0.52 -2.85 -11.78
CA GLY A 354 1.65 -2.61 -10.88
C GLY A 354 1.32 -2.85 -9.41
N LEU A 355 0.21 -3.54 -9.11
CA LEU A 355 -0.22 -3.88 -7.75
C LEU A 355 0.35 -5.22 -7.32
N TYR A 356 0.94 -5.25 -6.13
CA TYR A 356 1.55 -6.43 -5.52
C TYR A 356 0.58 -7.09 -4.54
N ASP A 357 0.79 -8.37 -4.29
CA ASP A 357 0.11 -9.12 -3.23
C ASP A 357 -1.43 -9.27 -3.41
N VAL A 358 -1.98 -8.88 -4.57
CA VAL A 358 -3.43 -8.90 -4.84
C VAL A 358 -4.08 -10.29 -4.85
N TYR A 359 -3.28 -11.36 -4.88
CA TYR A 359 -3.75 -12.74 -4.80
C TYR A 359 -3.42 -13.41 -3.46
N GLY A 360 -2.73 -12.77 -2.52
CA GLY A 360 -2.32 -13.45 -1.29
C GLY A 360 -1.67 -12.55 -0.27
N ASN A 361 -0.79 -13.12 0.55
CA ASN A 361 -0.21 -12.46 1.73
C ASN A 361 -1.26 -12.15 2.81
N ALA A 362 -1.77 -10.93 2.94
CA ALA A 362 -2.89 -10.59 3.83
C ALA A 362 -4.24 -10.60 3.09
N GLU A 363 -5.29 -10.91 3.83
CA GLU A 363 -6.66 -10.81 3.33
C GLU A 363 -7.13 -9.36 3.41
N GLU A 364 -7.26 -8.69 2.26
CA GLU A 364 -7.61 -7.28 2.25
C GLU A 364 -9.11 -7.06 2.50
N VAL A 365 -9.45 -6.03 3.27
CA VAL A 365 -10.85 -5.56 3.40
C VAL A 365 -11.27 -4.74 2.18
N TYR A 366 -12.56 -4.74 1.88
CA TYR A 366 -13.21 -3.82 0.95
C TYR A 366 -14.53 -3.29 1.52
N MET A 367 -15.08 -2.26 0.87
CA MET A 367 -16.43 -1.76 1.14
C MET A 367 -17.44 -2.33 0.16
N TYR A 368 -18.68 -2.56 0.59
CA TYR A 368 -19.79 -2.80 -0.31
C TYR A 368 -21.00 -1.97 0.11
N ALA A 369 -21.83 -1.59 -0.87
CA ALA A 369 -23.06 -0.85 -0.62
C ALA A 369 -24.24 -1.82 -0.65
N GLY A 370 -24.96 -1.91 0.46
CA GLY A 370 -26.21 -2.67 0.60
C GLY A 370 -27.41 -1.75 0.82
N SER A 371 -28.59 -2.36 0.96
CA SER A 371 -29.86 -1.64 1.20
C SER A 371 -29.89 -0.81 2.50
N HIS A 372 -28.97 -1.07 3.43
CA HIS A 372 -28.88 -0.40 4.73
C HIS A 372 -27.68 0.56 4.84
N GLY A 373 -26.98 0.84 3.74
CA GLY A 373 -25.77 1.66 3.71
C GLY A 373 -24.54 0.86 3.32
N ILE A 374 -23.37 1.38 3.67
CA ILE A 374 -22.07 0.76 3.39
C ILE A 374 -21.67 -0.17 4.53
N ALA A 375 -21.15 -1.34 4.21
CA ALA A 375 -20.50 -2.23 5.15
C ALA A 375 -19.13 -2.65 4.58
N TRP A 376 -18.38 -3.43 5.36
CA TRP A 376 -17.10 -4.00 4.95
C TRP A 376 -17.19 -5.52 4.81
N GLY A 377 -16.36 -6.07 3.93
CA GLY A 377 -16.15 -7.51 3.78
C GLY A 377 -14.68 -7.81 3.55
N TYR A 378 -14.30 -9.08 3.62
CA TYR A 378 -12.94 -9.54 3.40
C TYR A 378 -12.82 -10.32 2.10
N THR A 379 -11.73 -10.10 1.37
CA THR A 379 -11.51 -10.77 0.09
C THR A 379 -11.46 -12.27 0.29
N CYS A 380 -12.19 -13.08 -0.47
CA CYS A 380 -12.17 -14.55 -0.35
C CYS A 380 -12.42 -15.12 1.07
N GLU A 381 -13.24 -14.44 1.89
CA GLU A 381 -13.61 -14.90 3.23
C GLU A 381 -14.31 -16.29 3.17
N GLY A 382 -13.95 -17.19 4.09
CA GLY A 382 -14.41 -18.59 4.06
C GLY A 382 -15.90 -18.79 4.38
N TYR A 383 -16.52 -19.71 3.63
CA TYR A 383 -17.81 -20.44 3.71
C TYR A 383 -18.99 -20.10 4.65
N ASP A 384 -18.90 -19.26 5.68
CA ASP A 384 -19.99 -19.11 6.69
C ASP A 384 -20.47 -17.67 6.97
N THR A 385 -19.88 -16.65 6.34
CA THR A 385 -20.29 -15.25 6.51
C THR A 385 -20.80 -14.67 5.18
N MET A 386 -22.12 -14.71 4.99
CA MET A 386 -22.90 -13.87 4.06
C MET A 386 -22.20 -13.41 2.74
N ASN A 387 -22.21 -14.29 1.73
CA ASN A 387 -22.63 -13.98 0.34
C ASN A 387 -21.89 -12.94 -0.54
N MET A 388 -20.59 -12.66 -0.39
CA MET A 388 -19.90 -11.74 -1.31
C MET A 388 -18.47 -12.14 -1.67
N ASP A 389 -18.26 -13.36 -2.18
CA ASP A 389 -16.94 -13.70 -2.72
C ASP A 389 -16.69 -12.97 -4.06
N ILE A 390 -15.48 -12.43 -4.21
CA ILE A 390 -15.06 -11.53 -5.31
C ILE A 390 -14.94 -12.27 -6.66
N GLY A 391 -15.15 -13.58 -6.65
CA GLY A 391 -15.28 -14.39 -7.85
C GLY A 391 -14.66 -15.77 -7.70
N PRO A 392 -14.70 -16.58 -8.77
CA PRO A 392 -14.20 -17.95 -8.74
C PRO A 392 -12.68 -18.07 -8.57
N SER A 393 -11.92 -16.97 -8.62
CA SER A 393 -10.48 -16.96 -8.32
C SER A 393 -10.21 -17.32 -6.86
N CYS A 394 -11.12 -16.96 -5.96
CA CYS A 394 -10.99 -17.17 -4.52
C CYS A 394 -11.02 -18.64 -4.12
N ASP A 395 -11.81 -19.48 -4.79
CA ASP A 395 -11.81 -20.94 -4.59
C ASP A 395 -10.41 -21.55 -4.78
N PHE A 396 -9.65 -21.03 -5.75
CA PHE A 396 -8.31 -21.51 -6.04
C PHE A 396 -7.27 -20.92 -5.08
N ILE A 397 -7.35 -19.61 -4.84
CA ILE A 397 -6.41 -18.87 -3.99
C ILE A 397 -6.48 -19.30 -2.52
N ASN A 398 -7.67 -19.64 -2.01
CA ASN A 398 -7.89 -20.04 -0.61
C ASN A 398 -7.07 -21.27 -0.18
N LYS A 399 -6.58 -22.07 -1.14
CA LYS A 399 -5.63 -23.17 -0.89
C LYS A 399 -4.29 -22.68 -0.34
N TYR A 400 -3.87 -21.46 -0.70
CA TYR A 400 -2.50 -20.95 -0.53
C TYR A 400 -2.37 -19.74 0.40
N ARG A 401 -3.49 -19.19 0.89
CA ARG A 401 -3.49 -17.99 1.73
C ARG A 401 -2.76 -18.17 3.05
N SER A 402 -2.35 -17.04 3.65
CA SER A 402 -1.77 -17.04 4.99
C SER A 402 -2.73 -17.69 5.99
N ARG A 403 -2.17 -18.47 6.91
CA ARG A 403 -2.90 -19.10 8.01
C ARG A 403 -2.11 -18.96 9.29
N VAL A 404 -2.76 -19.32 10.39
CA VAL A 404 -2.15 -19.34 11.72
C VAL A 404 -0.89 -20.22 11.72
N ARG A 405 0.18 -19.66 12.31
CA ARG A 405 1.47 -20.32 12.50
C ARG A 405 1.34 -21.55 13.40
N GLY A 406 1.95 -22.65 12.96
CA GLY A 406 2.05 -23.89 13.74
C GLY A 406 0.79 -24.77 13.75
N THR A 407 -0.25 -24.45 12.96
CA THR A 407 -1.43 -25.32 12.88
C THR A 407 -1.21 -26.43 11.84
N LYS A 408 -1.76 -27.62 12.13
CA LYS A 408 -1.90 -28.71 11.16
C LYS A 408 -3.30 -28.74 10.54
N ASP A 409 -4.24 -28.02 11.16
CA ASP A 409 -5.64 -28.01 10.78
C ASP A 409 -5.86 -27.15 9.54
N THR A 410 -6.35 -27.80 8.48
CA THR A 410 -6.68 -27.14 7.22
C THR A 410 -7.98 -26.32 7.28
N TRP A 411 -8.69 -26.37 8.43
CA TRP A 411 -9.99 -25.73 8.69
C TRP A 411 -9.91 -24.44 9.52
N VAL A 412 -8.71 -24.02 9.93
CA VAL A 412 -8.49 -22.80 10.74
C VAL A 412 -8.80 -21.55 9.89
N PRO A 413 -9.45 -20.51 10.47
CA PRO A 413 -9.81 -19.29 9.75
C PRO A 413 -8.69 -18.74 8.87
N VAL A 414 -9.10 -18.32 7.67
CA VAL A 414 -8.26 -17.74 6.62
C VAL A 414 -7.63 -16.43 7.09
N GLY A 415 -6.35 -16.24 6.72
CA GLY A 415 -5.72 -14.93 6.56
C GLY A 415 -5.38 -14.15 7.84
N GLN A 416 -4.16 -13.62 7.90
CA GLN A 416 -4.02 -12.32 8.57
C GLN A 416 -4.77 -11.32 7.70
N SER A 417 -5.79 -10.70 8.26
CA SER A 417 -6.50 -9.65 7.57
C SER A 417 -5.64 -8.39 7.45
N GLY A 418 -5.79 -7.62 6.38
CA GLY A 418 -5.03 -6.41 6.07
C GLY A 418 -5.80 -5.46 5.16
N TYR A 419 -5.12 -4.49 4.56
CA TYR A 419 -5.78 -3.41 3.82
C TYR A 419 -4.96 -2.81 2.70
N ARG A 420 -5.67 -2.22 1.75
CA ARG A 420 -5.14 -1.32 0.73
C ARG A 420 -6.02 -0.10 0.66
N LEU A 421 -5.40 1.08 0.58
CA LEU A 421 -6.14 2.33 0.42
C LEU A 421 -6.18 2.75 -1.04
N VAL A 422 -7.30 3.34 -1.42
CA VAL A 422 -7.50 4.03 -2.69
C VAL A 422 -8.00 5.44 -2.43
N ARG A 423 -7.83 6.33 -3.39
CA ARG A 423 -8.51 7.61 -3.44
C ARG A 423 -8.84 7.99 -4.87
N LYS A 424 -9.74 8.95 -5.03
CA LYS A 424 -10.08 9.49 -6.34
C LYS A 424 -8.90 10.22 -6.97
N LEU A 425 -8.74 10.07 -8.28
CA LEU A 425 -7.94 10.96 -9.10
C LEU A 425 -8.80 12.18 -9.47
N GLU A 426 -8.30 13.38 -9.18
CA GLU A 426 -8.99 14.68 -9.31
C GLU A 426 -8.77 15.41 -10.63
#